data_AF-A0A1R4IJD3-F1
#
_entry.id   AF-A0A1R4IJD3-F1
#
_cell.length_a   1.000
_cell.length_b   1.000
_cell.length_c   1.000
_cell.angle_alpha   90.00
_cell.angle_beta   90.00
_cell.angle_gamma   90.00
#
_symmetry.space_group_name_H-M   'P 1'
#
loop_
_entity.id
_entity.type
_entity.pdbx_description
1 polymer ?
#
loop_
_entity_poly.entity_id
_entity_poly.type
_entity_poly.pdbx_seq_one_letter_code
_entity_poly.pdbx_strand_id
1 'polypeptide(L)'
;MDNKFEIQFANYVGACKAMDFPVPAKPVSKPAISDNERKIFAEAEKAWINYSNSVAGKKFLTELQHMDLPTAQSGVAKILDNPEFDKLKSLLNSLDLRASSFSIGISFEAEFILGIAGTLGFAIGIGGDKGVSSSEFLSVWIMEGIELGALVGVQFGLWDSAPADLGGYAWGTEVALGFEVEASGCVLYSKSEKLLGVTMTIGAGLDEGFAEVESFTFILGTQGENPYLEPVYQPRKNNFLIIESLTCVHPSSDGAGDENEIYFTFQADGGGEGVVLYRNPPYSYFSMKEKDVWECGRSVWFNSNVQVTVYDDDGTSGNDVVGTFSINLSELTLDNTKTYNSTDNYSSGFDDVEYTINVKLIAQNVVS
;
A
#
# COMPACT_ATOMS: atom_id res chain seq x y z
N MET A 1 -8.13 21.90 -2.68
CA MET A 1 -8.19 20.75 -1.76
C MET A 1 -7.01 19.88 -2.09
N ASP A 2 -5.88 20.07 -1.39
CA ASP A 2 -4.62 19.34 -1.62
C ASP A 2 -4.49 18.15 -0.66
N ASN A 3 -5.54 17.32 -0.55
CA ASN A 3 -5.51 16.14 0.31
C ASN A 3 -5.06 14.89 -0.46
N LYS A 4 -3.85 14.98 -1.03
CA LYS A 4 -3.30 13.95 -1.94
C LYS A 4 -3.16 12.60 -1.25
N PHE A 5 -2.78 12.64 0.03
CA PHE A 5 -2.59 11.46 0.86
C PHE A 5 -3.89 10.67 1.04
N GLU A 6 -4.97 11.31 1.48
CA GLU A 6 -6.28 10.66 1.67
C GLU A 6 -6.84 10.07 0.37
N ILE A 7 -6.72 10.81 -0.75
CA ILE A 7 -7.18 10.33 -2.06
C ILE A 7 -6.42 9.07 -2.48
N GLN A 8 -5.10 9.02 -2.25
CA GLN A 8 -4.31 7.83 -2.54
C GLN A 8 -4.70 6.68 -1.61
N PHE A 9 -4.89 6.95 -0.32
CA PHE A 9 -5.28 5.95 0.67
C PHE A 9 -6.63 5.28 0.37
N ALA A 10 -7.63 6.05 -0.10
CA ALA A 10 -8.95 5.53 -0.43
C ALA A 10 -8.92 4.35 -1.42
N ASN A 11 -7.92 4.28 -2.31
CA ASN A 11 -7.76 3.13 -3.22
C ASN A 11 -7.36 1.84 -2.49
N TYR A 12 -6.50 1.94 -1.46
CA TYR A 12 -6.11 0.80 -0.64
C TYR A 12 -7.26 0.30 0.21
N VAL A 13 -8.08 1.24 0.72
CA VAL A 13 -9.33 0.90 1.40
C VAL A 13 -10.27 0.14 0.47
N GLY A 14 -10.44 0.61 -0.78
CA GLY A 14 -11.23 -0.07 -1.79
C GLY A 14 -10.71 -1.48 -2.09
N ALA A 15 -9.39 -1.64 -2.22
CA ALA A 15 -8.75 -2.94 -2.43
C ALA A 15 -9.00 -3.89 -1.25
N CYS A 16 -8.77 -3.45 -0.01
CA CYS A 16 -9.03 -4.26 1.19
C CYS A 16 -10.49 -4.68 1.28
N LYS A 17 -11.44 -3.78 1.03
CA LYS A 17 -12.88 -4.12 1.05
C LYS A 17 -13.29 -5.16 0.02
N ALA A 18 -12.57 -5.24 -1.10
CA ALA A 18 -12.82 -6.24 -2.13
C ALA A 18 -12.23 -7.61 -1.78
N MET A 19 -11.35 -7.69 -0.77
CA MET A 19 -10.81 -8.95 -0.28
C MET A 19 -11.85 -9.65 0.59
N ASP A 20 -12.09 -10.94 0.32
CA ASP A 20 -12.95 -11.77 1.15
C ASP A 20 -12.19 -12.12 2.44
N PHE A 21 -12.46 -11.37 3.51
CA PHE A 21 -11.84 -11.64 4.80
C PHE A 21 -12.49 -12.87 5.44
N PRO A 22 -11.67 -13.84 5.89
CA PRO A 22 -12.20 -15.00 6.59
C PRO A 22 -12.86 -14.57 7.89
N VAL A 23 -13.94 -15.26 8.28
CA VAL A 23 -14.57 -15.06 9.60
C VAL A 23 -13.51 -15.21 10.69
N PRO A 24 -13.37 -14.23 11.62
CA PRO A 24 -12.40 -14.30 12.69
C PRO A 24 -12.50 -15.61 13.48
N ALA A 25 -11.36 -16.25 13.69
CA ALA A 25 -11.29 -17.39 14.60
C ALA A 25 -11.57 -16.93 16.04
N LYS A 26 -12.06 -17.83 16.90
CA LYS A 26 -12.31 -17.49 18.30
C LYS A 26 -11.02 -16.99 18.97
N PRO A 27 -11.10 -16.04 19.92
CA PRO A 27 -9.93 -15.52 20.61
C PRO A 27 -9.07 -16.64 21.18
N VAL A 28 -7.84 -16.76 20.68
CA VAL A 28 -6.80 -17.60 21.28
C VAL A 28 -6.42 -17.00 22.63
N SER A 29 -6.01 -17.82 23.59
CA SER A 29 -5.57 -17.34 24.91
C SER A 29 -4.58 -16.19 24.76
N LYS A 30 -4.94 -15.01 25.28
CA LYS A 30 -4.17 -13.76 25.14
C LYS A 30 -2.71 -14.00 25.57
N PRO A 31 -1.73 -13.99 24.65
CA PRO A 31 -0.34 -14.11 25.03
C PRO A 31 0.03 -12.90 25.89
N ALA A 32 0.66 -13.16 27.04
CA ALA A 32 1.11 -12.10 27.93
C ALA A 32 2.31 -11.38 27.31
N ILE A 33 2.22 -10.06 27.19
CA ILE A 33 3.35 -9.20 26.81
C ILE A 33 4.41 -9.28 27.91
N SER A 34 5.64 -9.56 27.53
CA SER A 34 6.79 -9.65 28.41
C SER A 34 7.22 -8.29 28.97
N ASP A 35 7.95 -8.31 30.08
CA ASP A 35 8.48 -7.07 30.68
C ASP A 35 9.44 -6.32 29.76
N ASN A 36 10.18 -7.03 28.89
CA ASN A 36 11.07 -6.41 27.91
C ASN A 36 10.26 -5.70 26.82
N GLU A 37 9.20 -6.31 26.29
CA GLU A 37 8.31 -5.67 25.32
C GLU A 37 7.62 -4.44 25.93
N ARG A 38 7.16 -4.50 27.19
CA ARG A 38 6.61 -3.33 27.89
C ARG A 38 7.62 -2.18 28.01
N LYS A 39 8.89 -2.49 28.30
CA LYS A 39 9.96 -1.47 28.36
C LYS A 39 10.20 -0.82 26.99
N ILE A 40 10.13 -1.59 25.91
CA ILE A 40 10.23 -1.06 24.55
C ILE A 40 9.10 -0.09 24.27
N PHE A 41 7.85 -0.50 24.51
CA PHE A 41 6.69 0.35 24.27
C PHE A 41 6.69 1.62 25.15
N ALA A 42 7.04 1.52 26.43
CA ALA A 42 7.16 2.68 27.30
C ALA A 42 8.22 3.69 26.82
N GLU A 43 9.37 3.21 26.31
CA GLU A 43 10.38 4.09 25.74
C GLU A 43 9.95 4.65 24.37
N ALA A 44 9.21 3.88 23.57
CA ALA A 44 8.67 4.33 22.29
C ALA A 44 7.66 5.46 22.47
N GLU A 45 6.74 5.32 23.43
CA GLU A 45 5.80 6.36 23.85
C GLU A 45 6.54 7.63 24.25
N LYS A 46 7.54 7.51 25.15
CA LYS A 46 8.33 8.65 25.59
C LYS A 46 9.08 9.33 24.45
N ALA A 47 9.70 8.55 23.56
CA ALA A 47 10.41 9.06 22.39
C ALA A 47 9.45 9.82 21.46
N TRP A 48 8.25 9.27 21.22
CA TRP A 48 7.22 9.92 20.43
C TRP A 48 6.76 11.25 21.02
N ILE A 49 6.46 11.29 22.32
CA ILE A 49 6.02 12.51 23.00
C ILE A 49 7.09 13.61 22.87
N ASN A 50 8.38 13.25 23.00
CA ASN A 50 9.46 14.20 22.82
C ASN A 50 9.58 14.67 21.35
N TYR A 51 9.56 13.73 20.40
CA TYR A 51 9.68 14.02 18.98
C TYR A 51 8.52 14.87 18.47
N SER A 52 7.27 14.47 18.73
CA SER A 52 6.06 15.20 18.32
C SER A 52 5.98 16.61 18.90
N ASN A 53 6.62 16.87 20.05
CA ASN A 53 6.73 18.21 20.64
C ASN A 53 7.92 19.03 20.15
N SER A 54 8.90 18.41 19.50
CA SER A 54 10.08 19.06 18.91
C SER A 54 9.71 19.93 17.71
N VAL A 55 10.64 20.80 17.28
CA VAL A 55 10.47 21.62 16.08
C VAL A 55 10.35 20.75 14.83
N ALA A 56 11.15 19.69 14.74
CA ALA A 56 11.15 18.77 13.60
C ALA A 56 9.84 17.98 13.51
N GLY A 57 9.39 17.41 14.63
CA GLY A 57 8.15 16.63 14.67
C GLY A 57 6.90 17.48 14.41
N LYS A 58 6.79 18.67 15.01
CA LYS A 58 5.67 19.59 14.72
C LYS A 58 5.60 19.97 13.25
N LYS A 59 6.76 20.25 12.63
CA LYS A 59 6.83 20.56 11.20
C LYS A 59 6.36 19.38 10.36
N PHE A 60 6.91 18.19 10.60
CA PHE A 60 6.56 16.97 9.87
C PHE A 60 5.05 16.67 9.96
N LEU A 61 4.49 16.66 11.18
CA LEU A 61 3.07 16.38 11.40
C LEU A 61 2.14 17.41 10.75
N THR A 62 2.53 18.69 10.72
CA THR A 62 1.75 19.75 10.07
C THR A 62 1.77 19.60 8.54
N GLU A 63 2.90 19.18 7.98
CA GLU A 63 3.08 19.05 6.53
C GLU A 63 2.52 17.73 5.98
N LEU A 64 2.37 16.69 6.81
CA LEU A 64 2.02 15.33 6.41
C LEU A 64 0.77 15.24 5.51
N GLN A 65 -0.32 15.92 5.88
CA GLN A 65 -1.58 15.93 5.12
C GLN A 65 -1.45 16.53 3.70
N HIS A 66 -0.37 17.28 3.44
CA HIS A 66 -0.10 17.91 2.15
C HIS A 66 0.94 17.15 1.32
N MET A 67 1.55 16.11 1.89
CA MET A 67 2.50 15.25 1.19
C MET A 67 1.75 14.29 0.26
N ASP A 68 2.38 13.92 -0.85
CA ASP A 68 1.99 12.69 -1.54
C ASP A 68 2.51 11.46 -0.76
N LEU A 69 1.94 10.29 -1.04
CA LEU A 69 2.26 9.05 -0.34
C LEU A 69 3.77 8.72 -0.36
N PRO A 70 4.52 8.84 -1.47
CA PRO A 70 5.97 8.62 -1.46
C PRO A 70 6.74 9.58 -0.55
N THR A 71 6.35 10.87 -0.53
CA THR A 71 6.99 11.86 0.34
C THR A 71 6.66 11.59 1.82
N ALA A 72 5.41 11.24 2.12
CA ALA A 72 4.98 10.85 3.46
C ALA A 72 5.73 9.60 3.93
N GLN A 73 5.85 8.58 3.08
CA GLN A 73 6.58 7.33 3.31
C GLN A 73 8.04 7.60 3.67
N SER A 74 8.75 8.37 2.84
CA SER A 74 10.13 8.76 3.12
C SER A 74 10.27 9.57 4.42
N GLY A 75 9.27 10.39 4.75
CA GLY A 75 9.22 11.13 6.00
C GLY A 75 9.08 10.21 7.23
N VAL A 76 8.17 9.24 7.16
CA VAL A 76 7.94 8.26 8.23
C VAL A 76 9.18 7.40 8.48
N ALA A 77 9.84 6.92 7.41
CA ALA A 77 11.07 6.11 7.52
C ALA A 77 12.20 6.83 8.28
N LYS A 78 12.24 8.16 8.22
CA LYS A 78 13.25 9.01 8.89
C LYS A 78 12.92 9.32 10.35
N ILE A 79 11.76 8.94 10.87
CA ILE A 79 11.39 9.28 12.25
C ILE A 79 12.39 8.66 13.24
N LEU A 80 12.77 7.38 13.05
CA LEU A 80 13.70 6.67 13.94
C LEU A 80 15.14 7.22 13.90
N ASP A 81 15.48 8.02 12.89
CA ASP A 81 16.79 8.68 12.79
C ASP A 81 16.92 9.88 13.73
N ASN A 82 15.81 10.35 14.31
CA ASN A 82 15.83 11.49 15.21
C ASN A 82 16.45 11.13 16.58
N PRO A 83 17.20 12.04 17.22
CA PRO A 83 17.88 11.79 18.49
C PRO A 83 16.96 11.35 19.63
N GLU A 84 15.69 11.77 19.60
CA GLU A 84 14.67 11.39 20.57
C GLU A 84 14.47 9.86 20.65
N PHE A 85 14.82 9.12 19.59
CA PHE A 85 14.69 7.65 19.50
C PHE A 85 15.99 6.89 19.81
N ASP A 86 17.10 7.55 20.16
CA ASP A 86 18.39 6.87 20.37
C ASP A 86 18.35 5.86 21.52
N LYS A 87 17.66 6.20 22.61
CA LYS A 87 17.49 5.27 23.73
C LYS A 87 16.64 4.06 23.36
N LEU A 88 15.55 4.27 22.61
CA LEU A 88 14.72 3.18 22.08
C LEU A 88 15.54 2.24 21.20
N LYS A 89 16.31 2.78 20.25
CA LYS A 89 17.22 1.99 19.39
C LYS A 89 18.23 1.20 20.23
N SER A 90 18.77 1.79 21.30
CA SER A 90 19.66 1.07 22.22
C SER A 90 18.96 -0.08 22.95
N LEU A 91 17.69 0.09 23.35
CA LEU A 91 16.94 -0.98 24.02
C LEU A 91 16.59 -2.11 23.05
N LEU A 92 16.11 -1.79 21.84
CA LEU A 92 15.85 -2.76 20.77
C LEU A 92 17.08 -3.63 20.45
N ASN A 93 18.27 -3.07 20.63
CA ASN A 93 19.55 -3.74 20.40
C ASN A 93 20.08 -4.55 21.58
N SER A 94 19.58 -4.33 22.79
CA SER A 94 20.17 -4.89 24.02
C SER A 94 19.25 -5.84 24.77
N LEU A 95 17.94 -5.74 24.56
CA LEU A 95 16.99 -6.63 25.19
C LEU A 95 16.83 -7.92 24.38
N ASP A 96 16.69 -9.01 25.12
CA ASP A 96 16.23 -10.28 24.55
C ASP A 96 14.73 -10.14 24.25
N LEU A 97 14.40 -10.10 22.97
CA LEU A 97 13.07 -9.95 22.43
C LEU A 97 12.77 -11.16 21.55
N ARG A 98 11.57 -11.71 21.69
CA ARG A 98 11.07 -12.72 20.75
C ARG A 98 10.79 -12.15 19.36
N ALA A 99 10.60 -10.84 19.29
CA ALA A 99 10.29 -10.14 18.06
C ALA A 99 11.50 -10.08 17.13
N SER A 100 11.22 -10.25 15.86
CA SER A 100 12.13 -10.22 14.72
C SER A 100 12.15 -8.84 14.05
N SER A 101 11.08 -8.04 14.22
CA SER A 101 11.05 -6.66 13.74
C SER A 101 10.36 -5.70 14.70
N PHE A 102 10.75 -4.42 14.57
CA PHE A 102 10.11 -3.29 15.22
C PHE A 102 9.58 -2.32 14.17
N SER A 103 8.37 -1.80 14.35
CA SER A 103 7.80 -0.80 13.47
C SER A 103 7.40 0.49 14.18
N ILE A 104 7.42 1.58 13.43
CA ILE A 104 6.76 2.84 13.72
C ILE A 104 5.90 3.23 12.51
N GLY A 105 4.69 3.72 12.74
CA GLY A 105 3.85 4.25 11.68
C GLY A 105 2.95 5.37 12.15
N ILE A 106 2.53 6.21 11.23
CA ILE A 106 1.53 7.24 11.49
C ILE A 106 0.17 6.66 11.17
N SER A 107 -0.71 6.68 12.17
CA SER A 107 -2.10 6.26 12.05
C SER A 107 -2.97 7.45 11.69
N PHE A 108 -3.93 7.21 10.80
CA PHE A 108 -4.89 8.21 10.33
C PHE A 108 -6.23 7.53 10.06
N GLU A 109 -7.32 8.25 10.28
CA GLU A 109 -8.65 7.80 9.90
C GLU A 109 -9.01 8.34 8.52
N ALA A 110 -9.58 7.50 7.65
CA ALA A 110 -10.16 7.99 6.42
C ALA A 110 -11.61 8.42 6.68
N GLU A 111 -11.85 9.73 6.85
CA GLU A 111 -13.19 10.30 7.11
C GLU A 111 -14.28 9.87 6.10
N PHE A 112 -13.89 9.32 4.94
CA PHE A 112 -14.80 8.93 3.87
C PHE A 112 -15.65 7.70 4.18
N ILE A 113 -15.24 6.84 5.13
CA ILE A 113 -15.95 5.59 5.44
C ILE A 113 -15.83 5.27 6.94
N LEU A 114 -16.96 5.28 7.65
CA LEU A 114 -17.05 4.81 9.05
C LEU A 114 -16.38 3.44 9.23
N GLY A 115 -15.51 3.33 10.23
CA GLY A 115 -14.89 2.07 10.65
C GLY A 115 -13.62 1.68 9.88
N ILE A 116 -12.90 2.63 9.28
CA ILE A 116 -11.64 2.34 8.55
C ILE A 116 -10.53 3.30 8.95
N ALA A 117 -9.42 2.72 9.44
CA ALA A 117 -8.20 3.43 9.75
C ALA A 117 -7.03 2.91 8.90
N GLY A 118 -6.00 3.73 8.74
CA GLY A 118 -4.77 3.38 8.04
C GLY A 118 -3.56 3.63 8.93
N THR A 119 -2.50 2.85 8.73
CA THR A 119 -1.18 3.11 9.31
C THR A 119 -0.15 3.05 8.20
N LEU A 120 0.48 4.19 7.90
CA LEU A 120 1.66 4.24 7.04
C LEU A 120 2.89 4.12 7.92
N GLY A 121 3.72 3.10 7.69
CA GLY A 121 4.80 2.78 8.61
C GLY A 121 6.10 2.32 7.96
N PHE A 122 7.10 2.20 8.83
CA PHE A 122 8.41 1.69 8.55
C PHE A 122 8.80 0.67 9.62
N ALA A 123 9.29 -0.47 9.18
CA ALA A 123 9.73 -1.58 10.01
C ALA A 123 11.23 -1.85 9.79
N ILE A 124 11.94 -2.12 10.89
CA ILE A 124 13.34 -2.50 10.91
C ILE A 124 13.50 -3.88 11.53
N GLY A 125 14.45 -4.66 11.03
CA GLY A 125 14.84 -5.91 11.66
C GLY A 125 15.51 -5.66 13.01
N ILE A 126 15.16 -6.49 14.00
CA ILE A 126 15.78 -6.56 15.33
C ILE A 126 16.14 -8.02 15.63
N GLY A 127 16.88 -8.27 16.72
CA GLY A 127 17.29 -9.63 17.07
C GLY A 127 18.05 -10.31 15.93
N GLY A 128 17.52 -11.44 15.44
CA GLY A 128 18.11 -12.23 14.34
C GLY A 128 18.09 -11.54 12.97
N ASP A 129 17.13 -10.65 12.72
CA ASP A 129 16.96 -9.94 11.43
C ASP A 129 17.61 -8.56 11.43
N LYS A 130 18.36 -8.23 12.49
CA LYS A 130 18.99 -6.92 12.65
C LYS A 130 19.94 -6.60 11.50
N GLY A 131 19.67 -5.48 10.82
CA GLY A 131 20.48 -5.00 9.70
C GLY A 131 20.41 -5.88 8.44
N VAL A 132 19.51 -6.87 8.44
CA VAL A 132 19.26 -7.77 7.31
C VAL A 132 18.16 -7.22 6.42
N SER A 133 17.15 -6.58 7.02
CA SER A 133 15.99 -6.06 6.28
C SER A 133 15.33 -4.86 6.96
N SER A 134 14.68 -4.06 6.14
CA SER A 134 13.75 -3.01 6.54
C SER A 134 12.65 -2.93 5.49
N SER A 135 11.44 -2.56 5.90
CA SER A 135 10.31 -2.46 4.99
C SER A 135 9.47 -1.24 5.33
N GLU A 136 9.05 -0.52 4.31
CA GLU A 136 7.93 0.40 4.42
C GLU A 136 6.64 -0.40 4.26
N PHE A 137 5.58 -0.04 4.98
CA PHE A 137 4.31 -0.76 4.94
C PHE A 137 3.11 0.21 5.04
N LEU A 138 1.96 -0.24 4.54
CA LEU A 138 0.67 0.40 4.74
C LEU A 138 -0.30 -0.64 5.28
N SER A 139 -0.78 -0.46 6.51
CA SER A 139 -1.83 -1.31 7.07
C SER A 139 -3.17 -0.60 6.97
N VAL A 140 -4.17 -1.28 6.43
CA VAL A 140 -5.57 -0.83 6.46
C VAL A 140 -6.28 -1.65 7.52
N TRP A 141 -6.93 -0.96 8.46
CA TRP A 141 -7.66 -1.52 9.58
C TRP A 141 -9.16 -1.38 9.34
N ILE A 142 -9.89 -2.47 9.49
CA ILE A 142 -11.35 -2.50 9.48
C ILE A 142 -11.80 -2.70 10.92
N MET A 143 -12.63 -1.77 11.37
CA MET A 143 -13.07 -1.63 12.74
C MET A 143 -14.59 -1.78 12.80
N GLU A 144 -15.08 -2.89 13.39
CA GLU A 144 -16.50 -3.07 13.64
C GLU A 144 -16.92 -2.38 14.94
N GLY A 145 -17.77 -1.35 14.85
CA GLY A 145 -18.62 -0.91 15.96
C GLY A 145 -18.28 0.39 16.71
N ILE A 146 -17.47 1.32 16.19
CA ILE A 146 -17.11 2.58 16.91
C ILE A 146 -17.69 3.85 16.27
N GLU A 147 -18.04 4.81 17.14
CA GLU A 147 -18.41 6.20 16.82
C GLU A 147 -17.16 7.04 16.51
N LEU A 148 -17.30 7.95 15.54
CA LEU A 148 -16.26 8.82 14.97
C LEU A 148 -15.42 9.58 16.01
N GLY A 149 -14.10 9.46 15.88
CA GLY A 149 -13.12 10.36 16.49
C GLY A 149 -11.86 10.40 15.64
N ALA A 150 -11.59 11.55 15.01
CA ALA A 150 -10.49 11.74 14.06
C ALA A 150 -9.13 11.32 14.66
N LEU A 151 -8.72 10.08 14.39
CA LEU A 151 -7.51 9.53 14.98
C LEU A 151 -6.31 9.89 14.09
N VAL A 152 -5.59 10.95 14.45
CA VAL A 152 -4.20 11.16 13.99
C VAL A 152 -3.29 10.73 15.13
N GLY A 153 -2.55 9.64 14.94
CA GLY A 153 -1.74 9.02 15.98
C GLY A 153 -0.46 8.39 15.47
N VAL A 154 0.28 7.75 16.37
CA VAL A 154 1.41 6.88 16.04
C VAL A 154 1.08 5.45 16.45
N GLN A 155 1.49 4.49 15.64
CA GLN A 155 1.48 3.08 15.99
C GLN A 155 2.92 2.57 16.08
N PHE A 156 3.20 1.83 17.15
CA PHE A 156 4.42 1.06 17.33
C PHE A 156 4.10 -0.42 17.26
N GLY A 157 4.98 -1.22 16.68
CA GLY A 157 4.80 -2.66 16.57
C GLY A 157 6.05 -3.45 16.94
N LEU A 158 5.85 -4.61 17.55
CA LEU A 158 6.85 -5.66 17.73
C LEU A 158 6.31 -6.94 17.08
N TRP A 159 7.01 -7.47 16.09
CA TRP A 159 6.51 -8.56 15.27
C TRP A 159 7.43 -9.77 15.31
N ASP A 160 6.83 -10.96 15.30
CA ASP A 160 7.53 -12.25 15.19
C ASP A 160 8.08 -12.49 13.77
N SER A 161 7.58 -11.73 12.79
CA SER A 161 8.01 -11.76 11.39
C SER A 161 9.11 -10.73 11.09
N ALA A 162 9.97 -11.04 10.13
CA ALA A 162 10.89 -10.08 9.55
C ALA A 162 10.11 -8.93 8.87
N PRO A 163 10.70 -7.73 8.70
CA PRO A 163 10.05 -6.58 8.08
C PRO A 163 9.41 -6.87 6.71
N ALA A 164 10.08 -7.64 5.85
CA ALA A 164 9.58 -7.99 4.52
C ALA A 164 8.36 -8.94 4.55
N ASP A 165 8.17 -9.64 5.67
CA ASP A 165 7.14 -10.66 5.87
C ASP A 165 5.94 -10.12 6.69
N LEU A 166 5.84 -8.80 6.86
CA LEU A 166 4.70 -8.17 7.55
C LEU A 166 3.41 -8.14 6.69
N GLY A 167 3.53 -8.43 5.39
CA GLY A 167 2.43 -8.34 4.45
C GLY A 167 1.33 -9.37 4.67
N GLY A 168 0.11 -9.00 4.32
CA GLY A 168 -1.05 -9.89 4.32
C GLY A 168 -2.07 -9.58 5.42
N TYR A 169 -3.01 -10.52 5.58
CA TYR A 169 -4.12 -10.41 6.53
C TYR A 169 -3.67 -10.70 7.97
N ALA A 170 -4.14 -9.86 8.89
CA ALA A 170 -4.06 -10.10 10.32
C ALA A 170 -5.39 -9.74 10.99
N TRP A 171 -5.78 -10.54 11.98
CA TRP A 171 -6.86 -10.19 12.91
C TRP A 171 -6.25 -9.96 14.29
N GLY A 172 -6.88 -9.10 15.09
CA GLY A 172 -6.33 -8.67 16.36
C GLY A 172 -7.36 -8.58 17.46
N THR A 173 -6.88 -8.75 18.69
CA THR A 173 -7.67 -8.56 19.90
C THR A 173 -7.06 -7.44 20.73
N GLU A 174 -7.90 -6.51 21.20
CA GLU A 174 -7.43 -5.45 22.07
C GLU A 174 -6.96 -5.99 23.44
N VAL A 175 -5.89 -5.38 23.94
CA VAL A 175 -5.29 -5.67 25.23
C VAL A 175 -4.98 -4.37 25.97
N ALA A 176 -5.30 -4.35 27.26
CA ALA A 176 -4.85 -3.29 28.15
C ALA A 176 -3.33 -3.41 28.36
N LEU A 177 -2.58 -2.40 27.92
CA LEU A 177 -1.13 -2.37 28.08
C LEU A 177 -0.68 -1.73 29.41
N GLY A 178 -1.56 -0.95 30.05
CA GLY A 178 -1.33 -0.33 31.35
C GLY A 178 -0.48 0.94 31.29
N PHE A 179 -0.59 1.72 30.21
CA PHE A 179 0.09 3.01 30.06
C PHE A 179 -0.74 4.17 30.64
N GLU A 180 -0.09 5.29 30.96
CA GLU A 180 -0.72 6.46 31.59
C GLU A 180 -1.41 7.42 30.60
N VAL A 181 -1.13 7.26 29.31
CA VAL A 181 -1.73 8.05 28.21
C VAL A 181 -2.86 7.29 27.51
N GLU A 182 -3.65 8.00 26.69
CA GLU A 182 -4.55 7.39 25.70
C GLU A 182 -3.72 6.53 24.74
N ALA A 183 -3.54 5.25 25.09
CA ALA A 183 -2.86 4.25 24.29
C ALA A 183 -3.68 2.96 24.26
N SER A 184 -3.89 2.43 23.06
CA SER A 184 -4.53 1.13 22.84
C SER A 184 -3.50 0.10 22.42
N GLY A 185 -3.64 -1.12 22.93
CA GLY A 185 -2.78 -2.24 22.55
C GLY A 185 -3.54 -3.28 21.76
N CYS A 186 -2.91 -3.86 20.75
CA CYS A 186 -3.49 -4.95 19.99
C CYS A 186 -2.51 -6.12 19.90
N VAL A 187 -3.00 -7.35 20.08
CA VAL A 187 -2.25 -8.56 19.74
C VAL A 187 -2.78 -9.09 18.42
N LEU A 188 -1.89 -9.30 17.45
CA LEU A 188 -2.24 -9.62 16.07
C LEU A 188 -1.86 -11.06 15.71
N TYR A 189 -2.74 -11.72 14.96
CA TYR A 189 -2.62 -13.10 14.55
C TYR A 189 -2.89 -13.24 13.06
N SER A 190 -2.24 -14.23 12.44
CA SER A 190 -2.50 -14.63 11.06
C SER A 190 -3.81 -15.43 10.97
N LYS A 191 -4.23 -15.69 9.72
CA LYS A 191 -5.36 -16.59 9.42
C LYS A 191 -5.21 -17.99 10.04
N SER A 192 -3.98 -18.49 10.21
CA SER A 192 -3.71 -19.79 10.82
C SER A 192 -3.51 -19.73 12.34
N GLU A 193 -3.97 -18.66 12.99
CA GLU A 193 -3.83 -18.41 14.43
C GLU A 193 -2.36 -18.29 14.93
N LYS A 194 -1.38 -18.22 14.02
CA LYS A 194 0.00 -17.91 14.40
C LYS A 194 0.04 -16.46 14.87
N LEU A 195 0.62 -16.22 16.04
CA LEU A 195 0.90 -14.87 16.51
C LEU A 195 1.84 -14.16 15.51
N LEU A 196 1.44 -12.97 15.10
CA LEU A 196 2.23 -12.09 14.23
C LEU A 196 2.97 -11.02 15.02
N GLY A 197 2.35 -10.46 16.05
CA GLY A 197 2.96 -9.38 16.81
C GLY A 197 2.05 -8.71 17.81
N VAL A 198 2.55 -7.62 18.37
CA VAL A 198 1.85 -6.74 19.29
C VAL A 198 2.05 -5.31 18.80
N THR A 199 0.99 -4.52 18.78
CA THR A 199 1.04 -3.09 18.49
C THR A 199 0.54 -2.26 19.65
N MET A 200 1.03 -1.02 19.71
CA MET A 200 0.57 0.03 20.61
C MET A 200 0.27 1.27 19.76
N THR A 201 -0.93 1.81 19.85
CA THR A 201 -1.32 3.05 19.18
C THR A 201 -1.49 4.16 20.21
N ILE A 202 -0.97 5.35 19.93
CA ILE A 202 -1.10 6.57 20.75
C ILE A 202 -1.74 7.66 19.89
N GLY A 203 -2.83 8.28 20.32
CA GLY A 203 -3.51 9.33 19.56
C GLY A 203 -4.75 9.89 20.26
N ALA A 204 -5.21 11.06 19.79
CA ALA A 204 -6.43 11.69 20.31
C ALA A 204 -7.67 10.96 19.77
N GLY A 205 -8.63 10.65 20.65
CA GLY A 205 -9.90 10.01 20.25
C GLY A 205 -9.91 8.49 20.35
N LEU A 206 -9.02 7.90 21.16
CA LEU A 206 -9.13 6.49 21.52
C LEU A 206 -10.31 6.31 22.50
N ASP A 207 -11.45 5.88 21.97
CA ASP A 207 -12.61 5.48 22.77
C ASP A 207 -12.31 4.21 23.58
N GLU A 208 -12.90 4.12 24.78
CA GLU A 208 -12.88 2.93 25.63
C GLU A 208 -13.71 1.79 25.03
N GLY A 209 -13.22 1.19 23.94
CA GLY A 209 -13.72 -0.10 23.52
C GLY A 209 -13.32 -0.52 22.12
N PHE A 210 -12.47 -1.54 22.02
CA PHE A 210 -12.43 -2.41 20.85
C PHE A 210 -12.26 -3.86 21.29
N ALA A 211 -13.08 -4.77 20.78
CA ALA A 211 -12.95 -6.20 21.10
C ALA A 211 -12.07 -6.91 20.06
N GLU A 212 -12.22 -6.56 18.79
CA GLU A 212 -11.61 -7.25 17.65
C GLU A 212 -11.32 -6.24 16.53
N VAL A 213 -10.20 -6.43 15.82
CA VAL A 213 -9.82 -5.62 14.67
C VAL A 213 -9.35 -6.52 13.53
N GLU A 214 -9.67 -6.15 12.30
CA GLU A 214 -9.11 -6.81 11.13
C GLU A 214 -8.18 -5.85 10.41
N SER A 215 -7.15 -6.39 9.78
CA SER A 215 -6.22 -5.59 9.01
C SER A 215 -5.65 -6.34 7.84
N PHE A 216 -5.27 -5.57 6.83
CA PHE A 216 -4.42 -6.05 5.75
C PHE A 216 -3.23 -5.11 5.61
N THR A 217 -2.03 -5.69 5.64
CA THR A 217 -0.78 -4.94 5.49
C THR A 217 -0.23 -5.13 4.08
N PHE A 218 -0.03 -4.02 3.38
CA PHE A 218 0.72 -3.95 2.14
C PHE A 218 2.18 -3.65 2.48
N ILE A 219 3.11 -4.42 1.90
CA ILE A 219 4.53 -4.06 1.90
C ILE A 219 4.75 -3.05 0.77
N LEU A 220 5.35 -1.90 1.08
CA LEU A 220 5.53 -0.79 0.11
C LEU A 220 6.90 -0.83 -0.59
N GLY A 221 7.78 -1.69 -0.13
CA GLY A 221 9.12 -1.91 -0.67
C GLY A 221 10.09 -2.32 0.43
N THR A 222 11.07 -3.15 0.06
CA THR A 222 12.33 -3.28 0.80
C THR A 222 13.35 -2.35 0.14
N GLN A 223 14.40 -1.92 0.85
CA GLN A 223 15.52 -1.24 0.18
C GLN A 223 16.24 -2.25 -0.72
N GLY A 224 15.73 -2.44 -1.94
CA GLY A 224 16.26 -3.40 -2.91
C GLY A 224 15.21 -3.76 -3.97
N GLU A 225 15.21 -2.99 -5.05
CA GLU A 225 14.62 -3.34 -6.36
C GLU A 225 13.07 -3.38 -6.40
N ASN A 226 12.50 -2.30 -6.96
CA ASN A 226 11.08 -1.98 -7.17
C ASN A 226 10.23 -1.62 -5.92
N PRO A 227 9.66 -0.40 -5.84
CA PRO A 227 8.64 -0.09 -4.84
C PRO A 227 7.38 -0.90 -5.17
N TYR A 228 6.87 -1.66 -4.21
CA TYR A 228 5.61 -2.40 -4.35
C TYR A 228 4.41 -1.46 -4.49
N LEU A 229 4.54 -0.19 -4.08
CA LEU A 229 3.50 0.81 -4.30
C LEU A 229 3.55 1.42 -5.68
N GLU A 230 2.69 0.87 -6.52
CA GLU A 230 2.39 1.47 -7.79
C GLU A 230 1.66 2.80 -7.55
N PRO A 231 2.14 3.91 -8.12
CA PRO A 231 1.46 5.20 -8.01
C PRO A 231 0.08 5.03 -8.64
N VAL A 232 -0.98 5.33 -7.86
CA VAL A 232 -2.37 5.22 -8.33
C VAL A 232 -2.98 6.59 -8.67
N TYR A 233 -2.51 7.64 -8.00
CA TYR A 233 -2.97 9.01 -8.22
C TYR A 233 -2.19 9.69 -9.33
N GLN A 234 -2.92 10.11 -10.35
CA GLN A 234 -2.39 10.93 -11.41
C GLN A 234 -2.78 12.39 -11.20
N PRO A 235 -1.82 13.33 -11.16
CA PRO A 235 -2.13 14.75 -11.16
C PRO A 235 -3.06 15.10 -12.32
N ARG A 236 -4.02 15.99 -12.06
CA ARG A 236 -4.94 16.47 -13.09
C ARG A 236 -4.17 17.15 -14.21
N LYS A 237 -4.56 16.84 -15.45
CA LYS A 237 -4.03 17.43 -16.68
C LYS A 237 -5.17 18.00 -17.51
N ASN A 238 -4.87 18.53 -18.70
CA ASN A 238 -5.87 19.24 -19.51
C ASN A 238 -6.92 18.31 -20.14
N ASN A 239 -6.68 17.01 -20.22
CA ASN A 239 -7.61 16.05 -20.85
C ASN A 239 -7.75 14.80 -19.98
N PHE A 240 -8.89 14.12 -20.12
CA PHE A 240 -9.26 12.96 -19.33
C PHE A 240 -9.84 11.88 -20.24
N LEU A 241 -9.27 10.67 -20.17
CA LEU A 241 -9.78 9.49 -20.85
C LEU A 241 -10.05 8.35 -19.86
N ILE A 242 -10.84 7.39 -20.29
CA ILE A 242 -11.01 6.10 -19.63
C ILE A 242 -10.51 5.01 -20.58
N ILE A 243 -9.62 4.15 -20.08
CA ILE A 243 -9.36 2.84 -20.66
C ILE A 243 -10.54 1.96 -20.24
N GLU A 244 -11.47 1.74 -21.16
CA GLU A 244 -12.72 1.02 -20.89
C GLU A 244 -12.44 -0.47 -20.71
N SER A 245 -11.75 -1.07 -21.69
CA SER A 245 -11.44 -2.49 -21.66
C SER A 245 -10.14 -2.87 -22.38
N LEU A 246 -9.59 -4.02 -21.99
CA LEU A 246 -8.51 -4.73 -22.64
C LEU A 246 -9.06 -6.10 -23.08
N THR A 247 -8.80 -6.51 -24.32
CA THR A 247 -9.24 -7.81 -24.87
C THR A 247 -8.03 -8.61 -25.29
N CYS A 248 -7.94 -9.86 -24.83
CA CYS A 248 -6.97 -10.83 -25.33
C CYS A 248 -7.47 -11.37 -26.68
N VAL A 249 -6.75 -11.09 -27.76
CA VAL A 249 -7.06 -11.67 -29.08
C VAL A 249 -6.35 -13.01 -29.22
N HIS A 250 -5.06 -13.04 -28.88
CA HIS A 250 -4.23 -14.23 -28.90
C HIS A 250 -3.27 -14.22 -27.68
N PRO A 251 -3.35 -15.23 -26.78
CA PRO A 251 -2.47 -15.33 -25.61
C PRO A 251 -1.05 -15.76 -25.99
N SER A 252 -0.11 -15.61 -25.05
CA SER A 252 1.22 -16.24 -25.12
C SER A 252 1.09 -17.74 -24.86
N SER A 253 1.96 -18.56 -25.45
CA SER A 253 2.09 -19.97 -25.09
C SER A 253 3.35 -20.15 -24.22
N ASP A 254 3.32 -19.58 -23.02
CA ASP A 254 4.41 -19.62 -22.04
C ASP A 254 4.68 -21.03 -21.45
N GLY A 255 3.77 -21.98 -21.66
CA GLY A 255 3.85 -23.35 -21.16
C GLY A 255 3.34 -23.52 -19.71
N ALA A 256 2.82 -22.47 -19.08
CA ALA A 256 2.23 -22.50 -17.74
C ALA A 256 0.69 -22.56 -17.75
N GLY A 257 0.04 -22.52 -18.91
CA GLY A 257 -1.41 -22.64 -19.03
C GLY A 257 -1.92 -22.34 -20.43
N ASP A 258 -3.21 -22.06 -20.54
CA ASP A 258 -3.85 -21.45 -21.71
C ASP A 258 -4.36 -20.01 -21.41
N GLU A 259 -3.87 -19.43 -20.32
CA GLU A 259 -4.19 -18.09 -19.81
C GLU A 259 -2.90 -17.28 -19.68
N ASN A 260 -2.99 -15.97 -19.88
CA ASN A 260 -1.94 -15.03 -19.51
C ASN A 260 -2.28 -14.30 -18.22
N GLU A 261 -1.31 -14.12 -17.33
CA GLU A 261 -1.41 -13.36 -16.09
C GLU A 261 -1.19 -11.87 -16.35
N ILE A 262 -2.25 -11.20 -16.84
CA ILE A 262 -2.11 -9.85 -17.39
C ILE A 262 -2.21 -8.72 -16.36
N TYR A 263 -1.25 -7.79 -16.42
CA TYR A 263 -1.43 -6.42 -15.95
C TYR A 263 -0.97 -5.42 -17.02
N PHE A 264 -1.34 -4.15 -16.90
CA PHE A 264 -0.76 -3.10 -17.73
C PHE A 264 -0.22 -1.94 -16.91
N THR A 265 0.82 -1.30 -17.41
CA THR A 265 1.24 0.02 -16.96
C THR A 265 0.84 1.07 -17.98
N PHE A 266 0.60 2.30 -17.53
CA PHE A 266 0.44 3.42 -18.43
C PHE A 266 1.23 4.64 -17.99
N GLN A 267 1.51 5.49 -18.97
CA GLN A 267 2.28 6.70 -18.83
C GLN A 267 1.65 7.80 -19.67
N ALA A 268 1.38 8.96 -19.07
CA ALA A 268 0.86 10.11 -19.80
C ALA A 268 1.97 11.13 -20.12
N ASP A 269 2.09 11.51 -21.39
CA ASP A 269 2.93 12.59 -21.94
C ASP A 269 4.45 12.33 -22.06
N GLY A 270 4.86 11.11 -22.38
CA GLY A 270 6.23 10.78 -22.79
C GLY A 270 7.27 10.64 -21.67
N GLY A 271 8.42 10.01 -22.01
CA GLY A 271 9.37 9.35 -21.11
C GLY A 271 10.77 9.97 -21.01
N GLY A 272 11.29 9.90 -19.78
CA GLY A 272 12.61 10.31 -19.33
C GLY A 272 12.80 9.86 -17.87
N GLU A 273 13.99 10.05 -17.30
CA GLU A 273 14.21 9.79 -15.87
C GLU A 273 13.22 10.60 -15.01
N GLY A 274 12.52 9.93 -14.09
CA GLY A 274 11.54 10.54 -13.19
C GLY A 274 10.09 10.55 -13.68
N VAL A 275 9.75 9.86 -14.78
CA VAL A 275 8.35 9.71 -15.18
C VAL A 275 7.67 8.55 -14.43
N VAL A 276 6.47 8.83 -13.93
CA VAL A 276 5.66 7.94 -13.11
C VAL A 276 4.90 6.94 -14.01
N LEU A 277 5.17 5.64 -13.86
CA LEU A 277 4.42 4.55 -14.47
C LEU A 277 3.28 4.12 -13.55
N TYR A 278 2.07 3.97 -14.08
CA TYR A 278 0.87 3.63 -13.31
C TYR A 278 0.43 2.21 -13.66
N ARG A 279 0.55 1.25 -12.74
CA ARG A 279 0.07 -0.13 -12.92
C ARG A 279 -1.45 -0.27 -12.73
N ASN A 280 -2.05 -1.22 -13.45
CA ASN A 280 -3.41 -1.69 -13.26
C ASN A 280 -3.48 -3.21 -13.53
N PRO A 281 -4.13 -4.02 -12.66
CA PRO A 281 -4.49 -3.63 -11.30
C PRO A 281 -3.21 -3.37 -10.48
N PRO A 282 -3.24 -2.52 -9.44
CA PRO A 282 -2.00 -2.08 -8.78
C PRO A 282 -1.16 -3.19 -8.11
N TYR A 283 -1.80 -4.30 -7.68
CA TYR A 283 -1.16 -5.33 -6.84
C TYR A 283 -1.48 -6.77 -7.29
N SER A 284 -1.88 -6.96 -8.53
CA SER A 284 -2.28 -8.27 -9.05
C SER A 284 -2.11 -8.29 -10.57
N TYR A 285 -2.49 -9.41 -11.14
CA TYR A 285 -2.80 -9.57 -12.54
C TYR A 285 -4.27 -10.01 -12.70
N PHE A 286 -4.73 -10.10 -13.93
CA PHE A 286 -5.98 -10.70 -14.34
C PHE A 286 -5.67 -11.82 -15.34
N SER A 287 -6.04 -13.06 -15.03
CA SER A 287 -5.82 -14.19 -15.93
C SER A 287 -6.79 -14.10 -17.12
N MET A 288 -6.26 -14.06 -18.35
CA MET A 288 -7.03 -13.88 -19.59
C MET A 288 -6.78 -15.01 -20.58
N LYS A 289 -7.84 -15.66 -21.06
CA LYS A 289 -7.80 -16.52 -22.24
C LYS A 289 -8.04 -15.75 -23.52
N GLU A 290 -7.78 -16.40 -24.66
CA GLU A 290 -8.23 -15.93 -25.97
C GLU A 290 -9.73 -15.51 -25.92
N LYS A 291 -10.02 -14.31 -26.43
CA LYS A 291 -11.33 -13.62 -26.48
C LYS A 291 -11.86 -13.09 -25.14
N ASP A 292 -11.16 -13.29 -24.03
CA ASP A 292 -11.58 -12.67 -22.77
C ASP A 292 -11.47 -11.16 -22.84
N VAL A 293 -12.41 -10.49 -22.18
CA VAL A 293 -12.48 -9.04 -22.07
C VAL A 293 -12.37 -8.66 -20.60
N TRP A 294 -11.35 -7.87 -20.29
CA TRP A 294 -11.20 -7.24 -19.00
C TRP A 294 -11.72 -5.80 -19.06
N GLU A 295 -12.86 -5.56 -18.41
CA GLU A 295 -13.47 -4.23 -18.24
C GLU A 295 -12.67 -3.44 -17.17
N CYS A 296 -11.63 -2.74 -17.62
CA CYS A 296 -10.62 -2.12 -16.76
C CYS A 296 -11.16 -0.88 -16.02
N GLY A 297 -11.97 -0.06 -16.69
CA GLY A 297 -12.49 1.21 -16.16
C GLY A 297 -11.42 2.21 -15.70
N ARG A 298 -10.19 2.14 -16.22
CA ARG A 298 -9.05 2.90 -15.68
C ARG A 298 -9.05 4.34 -16.20
N SER A 299 -9.18 5.28 -15.28
CA SER A 299 -9.15 6.73 -15.54
C SER A 299 -7.72 7.26 -15.76
N VAL A 300 -7.52 8.11 -16.78
CA VAL A 300 -6.22 8.71 -17.11
C VAL A 300 -6.35 10.20 -17.48
N TRP A 301 -5.64 11.05 -16.74
CA TRP A 301 -5.33 12.44 -17.05
C TRP A 301 -4.09 12.55 -17.95
N PHE A 302 -4.17 13.32 -19.03
CA PHE A 302 -3.09 13.48 -20.02
C PHE A 302 -3.19 14.83 -20.76
N ASN A 303 -2.10 15.29 -21.38
CA ASN A 303 -2.09 16.50 -22.19
C ASN A 303 -2.10 16.21 -23.70
N SER A 304 -1.40 15.16 -24.13
CA SER A 304 -1.09 14.92 -25.53
C SER A 304 -1.08 13.44 -25.90
N ASN A 305 -0.47 12.58 -25.08
CA ASN A 305 -0.36 11.16 -25.37
C ASN A 305 -0.43 10.31 -24.09
N VAL A 306 -0.84 9.06 -24.25
CA VAL A 306 -0.76 8.00 -23.25
C VAL A 306 -0.12 6.80 -23.89
N GLN A 307 0.96 6.29 -23.28
CA GLN A 307 1.52 4.99 -23.60
C GLN A 307 0.98 3.96 -22.62
N VAL A 308 0.60 2.79 -23.11
CA VAL A 308 0.17 1.65 -22.30
C VAL A 308 1.02 0.46 -22.68
N THR A 309 1.52 -0.29 -21.69
CA THR A 309 2.30 -1.51 -21.90
C THR A 309 1.68 -2.61 -21.07
N VAL A 310 1.38 -3.74 -21.72
CA VAL A 310 0.76 -4.92 -21.15
C VAL A 310 1.84 -5.96 -20.90
N TYR A 311 1.78 -6.57 -19.74
CA TYR A 311 2.74 -7.56 -19.26
C TYR A 311 2.05 -8.85 -18.88
N ASP A 312 2.74 -9.95 -19.10
CA ASP A 312 2.49 -11.27 -18.53
C ASP A 312 3.32 -11.42 -17.24
N ASP A 313 2.67 -11.77 -16.13
CA ASP A 313 3.30 -11.92 -14.80
C ASP A 313 3.59 -13.39 -14.50
N ASP A 314 4.67 -13.93 -15.08
CA ASP A 314 5.05 -15.34 -14.97
C ASP A 314 5.70 -15.72 -13.62
N GLY A 315 5.72 -14.79 -12.66
CA GLY A 315 6.25 -14.95 -11.31
C GLY A 315 7.78 -15.13 -11.20
N THR A 316 8.38 -16.08 -11.92
CA THR A 316 9.80 -16.50 -11.75
C THR A 316 10.73 -16.17 -12.92
N SER A 317 10.21 -15.90 -14.12
CA SER A 317 11.02 -15.62 -15.34
C SER A 317 11.30 -14.13 -15.60
N GLY A 318 10.67 -13.22 -14.84
CA GLY A 318 10.56 -11.81 -15.21
C GLY A 318 9.34 -11.59 -16.13
N ASN A 319 8.78 -10.38 -16.07
CA ASN A 319 7.48 -10.10 -16.71
C ASN A 319 7.66 -9.80 -18.19
N ASP A 320 6.96 -10.53 -19.05
CA ASP A 320 7.08 -10.40 -20.49
C ASP A 320 6.14 -9.33 -21.06
N VAL A 321 6.67 -8.47 -21.93
CA VAL A 321 5.82 -7.48 -22.63
C VAL A 321 5.02 -8.18 -23.72
N VAL A 322 3.71 -8.24 -23.56
CA VAL A 322 2.76 -8.88 -24.50
C VAL A 322 1.96 -7.89 -25.33
N GLY A 323 2.05 -6.59 -25.05
CA GLY A 323 1.41 -5.57 -25.86
C GLY A 323 1.84 -4.15 -25.54
N THR A 324 1.91 -3.29 -26.55
CA THR A 324 2.14 -1.85 -26.37
C THR A 324 1.14 -1.04 -27.18
N PHE A 325 0.64 0.05 -26.61
CA PHE A 325 -0.31 0.95 -27.24
C PHE A 325 0.15 2.41 -27.10
N SER A 326 -0.01 3.17 -28.17
CA SER A 326 0.21 4.62 -28.19
C SER A 326 -1.08 5.33 -28.52
N ILE A 327 -1.64 6.03 -27.53
CA ILE A 327 -2.91 6.75 -27.63
C ILE A 327 -2.60 8.24 -27.74
N ASN A 328 -2.93 8.85 -28.87
CA ASN A 328 -2.70 10.28 -29.10
C ASN A 328 -4.00 11.08 -28.97
N LEU A 329 -3.94 12.28 -28.40
CA LEU A 329 -5.12 13.16 -28.29
C LEU A 329 -5.73 13.48 -29.66
N SER A 330 -4.89 13.69 -30.69
CA SER A 330 -5.31 14.00 -32.06
C SER A 330 -6.14 12.90 -32.72
N GLU A 331 -6.12 11.72 -32.14
CA GLU A 331 -6.75 10.52 -32.64
C GLU A 331 -8.07 10.17 -31.94
N LEU A 332 -8.37 10.88 -30.84
CA LEU A 332 -9.55 10.67 -30.03
C LEU A 332 -10.64 11.69 -30.38
N THR A 333 -11.89 11.29 -30.24
CA THR A 333 -13.06 12.17 -30.32
C THR A 333 -13.81 12.08 -29.00
N LEU A 334 -14.24 13.23 -28.48
CA LEU A 334 -14.98 13.31 -27.22
C LEU A 334 -16.20 12.37 -27.23
N ASP A 335 -16.39 11.65 -26.13
CA ASP A 335 -17.45 10.68 -25.88
C ASP A 335 -17.56 9.48 -26.84
N ASN A 336 -16.58 9.30 -27.74
CA ASN A 336 -16.49 8.14 -28.61
C ASN A 336 -15.39 7.18 -28.15
N THR A 337 -15.72 5.90 -28.11
CA THR A 337 -14.74 4.82 -27.93
C THR A 337 -13.91 4.65 -29.19
N LYS A 338 -12.60 4.57 -29.02
CA LYS A 338 -11.65 4.20 -30.06
C LYS A 338 -10.91 2.93 -29.64
N THR A 339 -10.86 1.96 -30.53
CA THR A 339 -10.09 0.73 -30.37
C THR A 339 -8.69 0.92 -30.95
N TYR A 340 -7.69 0.48 -30.20
CA TYR A 340 -6.30 0.37 -30.64
C TYR A 340 -5.86 -1.09 -30.58
N ASN A 341 -5.02 -1.49 -31.52
CA ASN A 341 -4.38 -2.81 -31.54
C ASN A 341 -2.96 -2.67 -30.98
N SER A 342 -2.45 -3.73 -30.35
CA SER A 342 -1.08 -3.76 -29.85
C SER A 342 -0.10 -3.63 -31.01
N THR A 343 0.97 -2.85 -30.81
CA THR A 343 2.11 -2.78 -31.73
C THR A 343 3.22 -3.65 -31.12
N ASP A 344 3.44 -4.84 -31.68
CA ASP A 344 4.27 -5.93 -31.18
C ASP A 344 5.61 -5.52 -30.52
N ASN A 345 6.00 -6.26 -29.47
CA ASN A 345 7.41 -6.62 -29.27
C ASN A 345 7.58 -7.88 -28.39
N TYR A 346 7.20 -9.05 -28.89
CA TYR A 346 7.62 -10.33 -28.31
C TYR A 346 8.96 -10.74 -28.95
N SER A 347 10.06 -10.62 -28.20
CA SER A 347 11.42 -10.80 -28.72
C SER A 347 11.91 -12.26 -28.75
N SER A 348 11.03 -13.24 -28.56
CA SER A 348 11.35 -14.66 -28.73
C SER A 348 10.15 -15.52 -29.11
N GLY A 349 10.18 -16.15 -30.28
CA GLY A 349 9.37 -17.35 -30.55
C GLY A 349 8.10 -17.14 -31.39
N PHE A 350 7.52 -18.26 -31.82
CA PHE A 350 6.52 -18.43 -32.89
C PHE A 350 5.08 -18.03 -32.50
N ASP A 351 4.89 -17.23 -31.47
CA ASP A 351 3.57 -16.92 -30.93
C ASP A 351 3.10 -15.52 -31.38
N ASP A 352 1.93 -15.48 -32.03
CA ASP A 352 1.28 -14.24 -32.48
C ASP A 352 0.46 -13.65 -31.32
N VAL A 353 1.11 -13.16 -30.26
CA VAL A 353 0.42 -12.57 -29.09
C VAL A 353 -0.21 -11.22 -29.47
N GLU A 354 -1.52 -11.08 -29.25
CA GLU A 354 -2.26 -9.88 -29.67
C GLU A 354 -3.29 -9.44 -28.62
N TYR A 355 -3.30 -8.13 -28.35
CA TYR A 355 -4.29 -7.49 -27.50
C TYR A 355 -4.92 -6.28 -28.19
N THR A 356 -6.17 -5.96 -27.84
CA THR A 356 -6.80 -4.70 -28.21
C THR A 356 -7.24 -3.93 -26.97
N ILE A 357 -7.17 -2.61 -27.04
CA ILE A 357 -7.58 -1.70 -25.96
C ILE A 357 -8.64 -0.73 -26.46
N ASN A 358 -9.72 -0.59 -25.69
CA ASN A 358 -10.78 0.37 -25.94
C ASN A 358 -10.62 1.57 -25.03
N VAL A 359 -10.61 2.76 -25.63
CA VAL A 359 -10.36 4.01 -24.92
C VAL A 359 -11.41 5.04 -25.30
N LYS A 360 -11.94 5.75 -24.31
CA LYS A 360 -12.90 6.82 -24.49
C LYS A 360 -12.39 8.13 -23.91
N LEU A 361 -12.35 9.18 -24.73
CA LEU A 361 -12.08 10.54 -24.26
C LEU A 361 -13.34 11.09 -23.59
N ILE A 362 -13.22 11.51 -22.33
CA ILE A 362 -14.34 11.98 -21.51
C ILE A 362 -14.29 13.50 -21.34
N ALA A 363 -13.10 14.09 -21.28
CA ALA A 363 -12.96 15.54 -21.19
C ALA A 363 -11.71 16.03 -21.95
N GLN A 364 -11.82 17.22 -22.53
CA GLN A 364 -10.74 17.87 -23.29
C GLN A 364 -10.65 19.35 -22.90
N ASN A 365 -9.43 19.88 -22.81
CA ASN A 365 -9.14 21.27 -22.45
C ASN A 365 -9.79 21.73 -21.12
N VAL A 366 -9.83 20.83 -20.14
CA VAL A 366 -10.31 21.15 -18.80
C VAL A 366 -9.27 22.01 -18.11
N VAL A 367 -9.61 23.26 -17.82
CA VAL A 367 -8.71 24.21 -17.14
C VAL A 367 -8.35 23.65 -15.76
N SER A 368 -7.04 23.59 -15.47
CA SER A 368 -6.48 23.16 -14.19
C SER A 368 -6.86 24.09 -13.05
#